data_AF-A0A9P8LAH5-F1
#
_entry.id   AF-A0A9P8LAH5-F1
#
_cell.length_a   1.000
_cell.length_b   1.000
_cell.length_c   1.000
_cell.angle_alpha   90.00
_cell.angle_beta   90.00
_cell.angle_gamma   90.00
#
_symmetry.space_group_name_H-M   'P 1'
#
loop_
_entity.id
_entity.type
_entity.pdbx_description
1 polymer ?
#
loop_
_entity_poly.entity_id
_entity_poly.type
_entity_poly.pdbx_seq_one_letter_code
_entity_poly.pdbx_strand_id
1 'polypeptide(L)'
;MKLSVFTACVLFSEAFAHMQLLEPPPLGGSNNPFLTDPPDPYLQYPYNCCGRVDTGFCHGHLNLLGTPQGQPVATWAAGSVQGFSLTGIGNHYGGSCQVGFSADNGITFQVATSFEGNCPHRHSTDSQDFEFTVPADIPLGNVVFAWIWYNREQEFNMNCAVITITEGADDTPTPSTPFNQRPFMLLADVGNGCLTPKTTTEVMYPNPGPDVVMGDGEYALELPYPPSMCGY
;
A
#
# COMPACT_ATOMS: atom_id res chain seq x y z
N MET A 1 -29.31 -46.28 -27.27
CA MET A 1 -28.77 -44.92 -27.50
C MET A 1 -28.05 -44.51 -26.22
N LYS A 2 -26.71 -44.57 -26.18
CA LYS A 2 -25.93 -44.23 -24.98
C LYS A 2 -25.63 -42.73 -25.01
N LEU A 3 -26.16 -41.99 -24.05
CA LEU A 3 -25.90 -40.56 -23.91
C LEU A 3 -24.65 -40.40 -23.04
N SER A 4 -23.52 -40.07 -23.68
CA SER A 4 -22.29 -39.74 -22.96
C SER A 4 -22.38 -38.28 -22.50
N VAL A 5 -22.48 -38.07 -21.19
CA VAL A 5 -22.37 -36.76 -20.57
C VAL A 5 -20.89 -36.43 -20.44
N PHE A 6 -20.43 -35.43 -21.19
CA PHE A 6 -19.10 -34.84 -21.01
C PHE A 6 -19.17 -33.82 -19.88
N THR A 7 -18.62 -34.15 -18.72
CA THR A 7 -18.36 -33.18 -17.65
C THR A 7 -17.17 -32.32 -18.06
N ALA A 8 -17.43 -31.09 -18.50
CA ALA A 8 -16.39 -30.09 -18.68
C ALA A 8 -15.91 -29.63 -17.30
N CYS A 9 -14.71 -30.06 -16.90
CA CYS A 9 -14.04 -29.56 -15.71
C CYS A 9 -13.52 -28.15 -16.02
N VAL A 10 -14.27 -27.12 -15.62
CA VAL A 10 -13.79 -25.73 -15.68
C VAL A 10 -12.77 -25.59 -14.56
N LEU A 11 -11.49 -25.68 -14.91
CA LEU A 11 -10.39 -25.30 -14.02
C LEU A 11 -10.43 -23.77 -13.91
N PHE A 12 -11.04 -23.26 -12.84
CA PHE A 12 -10.78 -21.88 -12.41
C PHE A 12 -9.31 -21.80 -12.06
N SER A 13 -8.51 -21.12 -12.88
CA SER A 13 -7.19 -20.67 -12.42
C SER A 13 -7.45 -19.57 -11.41
N GLU A 14 -7.33 -19.88 -10.12
CA GLU A 14 -7.13 -18.84 -9.13
C GLU A 14 -5.78 -18.20 -9.47
N ALA A 15 -5.83 -17.00 -10.07
CA ALA A 15 -4.65 -16.23 -10.29
C ALA A 15 -4.18 -15.74 -8.92
N PHE A 16 -3.18 -16.39 -8.34
CA PHE A 16 -2.51 -15.90 -7.15
C PHE A 16 -1.73 -14.65 -7.55
N ALA A 17 -2.33 -13.47 -7.35
CA ALA A 17 -1.68 -12.19 -7.55
C ALA A 17 -1.50 -11.51 -6.19
N HIS A 18 -0.27 -11.17 -5.85
CA HIS A 18 0.15 -10.80 -4.51
C HIS A 18 1.41 -9.96 -4.65
N MET A 19 1.38 -8.73 -4.13
CA MET A 19 2.47 -7.75 -4.26
C MET A 19 2.91 -7.29 -2.88
N GLN A 20 4.19 -6.98 -2.75
CA GLN A 20 4.79 -6.43 -1.53
C GLN A 20 5.84 -5.37 -1.88
N LEU A 21 6.24 -4.59 -0.87
CA LEU A 21 7.40 -3.71 -0.97
C LEU A 21 8.69 -4.54 -1.15
N LEU A 22 9.41 -4.25 -2.22
CA LEU A 22 10.80 -4.66 -2.42
C LEU A 22 11.74 -3.65 -1.75
N GLU A 23 11.55 -2.36 -2.05
CA GLU A 23 12.24 -1.24 -1.42
C GLU A 23 11.22 -0.15 -1.00
N PRO A 24 11.34 0.44 0.19
CA PRO A 24 12.17 -0.02 1.30
C PRO A 24 11.70 -1.38 1.85
N PRO A 25 12.60 -2.25 2.38
CA PRO A 25 12.20 -3.55 2.90
C PRO A 25 11.21 -3.44 4.06
N PRO A 26 10.04 -4.09 3.97
CA PRO A 26 9.00 -3.95 4.98
C PRO A 26 9.32 -4.71 6.28
N LEU A 27 8.70 -4.28 7.37
CA LEU A 27 8.64 -5.02 8.63
C LEU A 27 8.06 -6.43 8.38
N GLY A 28 8.69 -7.45 8.95
CA GLY A 28 8.31 -8.85 8.73
C GLY A 28 8.68 -9.42 7.36
N GLY A 29 9.25 -8.62 6.47
CA GLY A 29 9.63 -9.02 5.10
C GLY A 29 10.90 -9.87 5.06
N SER A 30 10.93 -10.85 4.15
CA SER A 30 12.12 -11.69 3.92
C SER A 30 13.33 -10.93 3.37
N ASN A 31 13.09 -9.78 2.75
CA ASN A 31 14.07 -8.82 2.27
C ASN A 31 14.55 -7.84 3.35
N ASN A 32 13.97 -7.85 4.56
CA ASN A 32 14.38 -6.95 5.63
C ASN A 32 15.70 -7.44 6.28
N PRO A 33 16.81 -6.67 6.17
CA PRO A 33 18.12 -7.11 6.65
C PRO A 33 18.22 -7.20 8.18
N PHE A 34 17.26 -6.62 8.91
CA PHE A 34 17.24 -6.63 10.37
C PHE A 34 16.35 -7.72 10.95
N LEU A 35 15.53 -8.38 10.13
CA LEU A 35 14.66 -9.44 10.60
C LEU A 35 15.48 -10.67 10.97
N THR A 36 15.30 -11.16 12.19
CA THR A 36 15.96 -12.38 12.70
C THR A 36 14.97 -13.52 12.89
N ASP A 37 13.70 -13.20 13.08
CA ASP A 37 12.62 -14.19 13.13
C ASP A 37 12.26 -14.69 11.72
N PRO A 38 11.56 -15.83 11.60
CA PRO A 38 11.06 -16.27 10.30
C PRO A 38 10.21 -15.18 9.62
N PRO A 39 10.40 -14.91 8.32
CA PRO A 39 9.63 -13.91 7.60
C PRO A 39 8.15 -14.28 7.55
N ASP A 40 7.31 -13.25 7.49
CA ASP A 40 5.87 -13.43 7.35
C ASP A 40 5.55 -13.99 5.95
N PRO A 41 5.11 -15.26 5.84
CA PRO A 41 4.85 -15.88 4.55
C PRO A 41 3.62 -15.30 3.84
N TYR A 42 2.83 -14.49 4.53
CA TYR A 42 1.61 -13.86 4.02
C TYR A 42 1.75 -12.35 3.83
N LEU A 43 2.95 -11.77 3.88
CA LEU A 43 3.14 -10.32 3.79
C LEU A 43 2.72 -9.71 2.44
N GLN A 44 2.81 -10.50 1.37
CA GLN A 44 2.36 -10.14 0.02
C GLN A 44 0.86 -10.38 -0.20
N TYR A 45 0.19 -10.98 0.78
CA TYR A 45 -1.21 -11.39 0.66
C TYR A 45 -2.14 -10.28 1.15
N PRO A 46 -3.35 -10.17 0.59
CA PRO A 46 -4.31 -9.21 1.08
C PRO A 46 -4.72 -9.54 2.51
N TYR A 47 -5.16 -8.49 3.19
CA TYR A 47 -5.68 -8.59 4.54
C TYR A 47 -6.85 -9.58 4.60
N ASN A 48 -6.90 -10.35 5.69
CA ASN A 48 -7.97 -11.29 6.01
C ASN A 48 -8.18 -12.43 4.98
N CYS A 49 -7.19 -12.75 4.17
CA CYS A 49 -7.25 -13.88 3.25
C CYS A 49 -6.59 -15.14 3.83
N CYS A 50 -6.72 -16.28 3.12
CA CYS A 50 -6.02 -17.53 3.44
C CYS A 50 -6.21 -18.04 4.88
N GLY A 51 -7.32 -17.67 5.53
CA GLY A 51 -7.60 -18.03 6.93
C GLY A 51 -6.86 -17.20 7.98
N ARG A 52 -6.10 -16.19 7.58
CA ARG A 52 -5.51 -15.17 8.47
C ARG A 52 -6.58 -14.15 8.84
N VAL A 53 -6.50 -13.64 10.07
CA VAL A 53 -7.22 -12.43 10.49
C VAL A 53 -6.16 -11.41 10.86
N ASP A 54 -6.10 -10.31 10.13
CA ASP A 54 -5.16 -9.24 10.40
C ASP A 54 -5.70 -8.35 11.54
N THR A 55 -4.87 -8.11 12.55
CA THR A 55 -5.27 -7.45 13.80
C THR A 55 -4.92 -5.96 13.84
N GLY A 56 -4.38 -5.38 12.76
CA GLY A 56 -4.01 -3.97 12.68
C GLY A 56 -3.24 -3.60 11.41
N PHE A 57 -2.78 -2.35 11.33
CA PHE A 57 -1.91 -1.88 10.24
C PHE A 57 -0.60 -2.67 10.16
N CYS A 58 0.06 -2.62 9.00
CA CYS A 58 1.36 -3.24 8.75
C CYS A 58 1.40 -4.76 9.01
N HIS A 59 0.31 -5.48 8.69
CA HIS A 59 0.14 -6.91 8.98
C HIS A 59 0.40 -7.31 10.45
N GLY A 60 0.24 -6.37 11.39
CA GLY A 60 0.50 -6.60 12.81
C GLY A 60 1.97 -6.45 13.23
N HIS A 61 2.87 -6.05 12.32
CA HIS A 61 4.32 -5.93 12.60
C HIS A 61 4.72 -4.64 13.32
N LEU A 62 3.77 -3.80 13.74
CA LEU A 62 4.05 -2.60 14.53
C LEU A 62 4.68 -2.93 15.91
N ASN A 63 4.55 -4.17 16.39
CA ASN A 63 5.26 -4.64 17.59
C ASN A 63 6.79 -4.67 17.44
N LEU A 64 7.32 -4.62 16.22
CA LEU A 64 8.76 -4.59 15.97
C LEU A 64 9.37 -3.18 16.15
N LEU A 65 8.55 -2.13 16.21
CA LEU A 65 9.03 -0.76 16.35
C LEU A 65 9.86 -0.60 17.64
N GLY A 66 11.02 0.05 17.51
CA GLY A 66 11.95 0.26 18.62
C GLY A 66 12.77 -0.98 19.03
N THR A 67 12.56 -2.13 18.38
CA THR A 67 13.38 -3.33 18.58
C THR A 67 14.58 -3.37 17.62
N PRO A 68 15.55 -4.28 17.82
CA PRO A 68 16.60 -4.52 16.82
C PRO A 68 16.09 -5.00 15.45
N GLN A 69 14.89 -5.58 15.37
CA GLN A 69 14.30 -6.06 14.11
C GLN A 69 13.50 -4.98 13.36
N GLY A 70 13.12 -3.89 14.05
CA GLY A 70 12.42 -2.74 13.46
C GLY A 70 13.32 -1.52 13.26
N GLN A 71 14.60 -1.74 12.93
CA GLN A 71 15.52 -0.66 12.62
C GLN A 71 15.13 0.02 11.29
N PRO A 72 15.45 1.32 11.13
CA PRO A 72 15.20 2.01 9.87
C PRO A 72 16.00 1.36 8.73
N VAL A 73 15.32 1.07 7.63
CA VAL A 73 15.90 0.41 6.45
C VAL A 73 16.34 1.40 5.37
N ALA A 74 15.89 2.65 5.47
CA ALA A 74 16.34 3.74 4.61
C ALA A 74 16.35 5.08 5.39
N THR A 75 17.05 6.05 4.79
CA THR A 75 17.12 7.42 5.29
C THR A 75 16.70 8.36 4.16
N TRP A 76 15.70 9.20 4.40
CA TRP A 76 15.14 10.13 3.43
C TRP A 76 15.15 11.55 3.98
N ALA A 77 15.52 12.53 3.13
CA ALA A 77 15.41 13.93 3.52
C ALA A 77 13.96 14.42 3.36
N ALA A 78 13.47 15.22 4.31
CA ALA A 78 12.17 15.88 4.15
C ALA A 78 12.15 16.73 2.87
N GLY A 79 11.04 16.71 2.12
CA GLY A 79 10.89 17.45 0.87
C GLY A 79 11.62 16.86 -0.34
N SER A 80 12.40 15.78 -0.16
CA SER A 80 13.08 15.12 -1.27
C SER A 80 12.16 14.18 -2.05
N VAL A 81 12.46 14.00 -3.34
CA VAL A 81 11.89 12.92 -4.14
C VAL A 81 12.53 11.61 -3.72
N GLN A 82 11.69 10.63 -3.40
CA GLN A 82 12.09 9.29 -3.01
C GLN A 82 11.31 8.26 -3.80
N GLY A 83 11.81 7.03 -3.81
CA GLY A 83 11.18 5.91 -4.50
C GLY A 83 10.74 4.81 -3.55
N PHE A 84 9.72 4.07 -3.98
CA PHE A 84 9.44 2.73 -3.50
C PHE A 84 9.35 1.78 -4.69
N SER A 85 9.67 0.52 -4.47
CA SER A 85 9.55 -0.51 -5.49
C SER A 85 8.71 -1.67 -5.00
N LEU A 86 7.91 -2.23 -5.90
CA LEU A 86 7.03 -3.35 -5.64
C LEU A 86 7.56 -4.60 -6.33
N THR A 87 7.40 -5.75 -5.67
CA THR A 87 7.65 -7.07 -6.24
C THR A 87 6.53 -8.02 -5.86
N GLY A 88 6.35 -9.10 -6.61
CA GLY A 88 5.28 -10.04 -6.34
C GLY A 88 5.09 -11.06 -7.43
N ILE A 89 4.10 -11.92 -7.25
CA ILE A 89 3.76 -12.99 -8.19
C ILE A 89 2.55 -12.66 -9.07
N GLY A 90 1.92 -11.51 -8.85
CA GLY A 90 0.90 -10.97 -9.73
C GLY A 90 0.36 -9.64 -9.22
N ASN A 91 0.06 -8.75 -10.16
CA ASN A 91 -0.31 -7.35 -9.89
C ASN A 91 -1.82 -7.09 -10.01
N HIS A 92 -2.66 -8.13 -10.11
CA HIS A 92 -4.10 -8.05 -10.41
C HIS A 92 -4.47 -7.11 -11.57
N TYR A 93 -3.55 -6.95 -12.52
CA TYR A 93 -3.71 -6.00 -13.62
C TYR A 93 -4.05 -4.58 -13.09
N GLY A 94 -3.32 -4.14 -12.06
CA GLY A 94 -3.42 -2.79 -11.50
C GLY A 94 -4.36 -2.64 -10.31
N GLY A 95 -5.07 -1.53 -10.27
CA GLY A 95 -5.66 -0.99 -9.05
C GLY A 95 -5.11 0.40 -8.72
N SER A 96 -5.28 0.79 -7.46
CA SER A 96 -4.84 2.10 -6.98
C SER A 96 -4.10 1.96 -5.67
N CYS A 97 -3.10 2.82 -5.45
CA CYS A 97 -2.28 2.79 -4.25
C CYS A 97 -2.30 4.13 -3.53
N GLN A 98 -1.98 4.10 -2.24
CA GLN A 98 -1.50 5.27 -1.52
C GLN A 98 -0.17 4.92 -0.88
N VAL A 99 0.70 5.93 -0.82
CA VAL A 99 1.84 5.91 0.10
C VAL A 99 1.70 7.03 1.11
N GLY A 100 2.19 6.79 2.32
CA GLY A 100 2.06 7.73 3.42
C GLY A 100 2.98 7.40 4.57
N PHE A 101 2.85 8.20 5.62
CA PHE A 101 3.70 8.09 6.80
C PHE A 101 2.90 8.13 8.08
N SER A 102 3.38 7.40 9.07
CA SER A 102 3.01 7.58 10.47
C SER A 102 4.20 8.12 11.25
N ALA A 103 4.02 9.31 11.83
CA ALA A 103 4.97 9.91 12.76
C ALA A 103 4.63 9.64 14.24
N ASP A 104 3.63 8.80 14.51
CA ASP A 104 3.10 8.49 15.84
C ASP A 104 3.13 6.98 16.16
N ASN A 105 4.14 6.28 15.63
CA ASN A 105 4.39 4.85 15.85
C ASN A 105 3.28 3.92 15.33
N GLY A 106 2.70 4.25 14.18
CA GLY A 106 1.71 3.44 13.47
C GLY A 106 0.27 3.62 13.96
N ILE A 107 -0.03 4.68 14.72
CA ILE A 107 -1.39 4.97 15.20
C ILE A 107 -2.20 5.62 14.07
N THR A 108 -1.64 6.64 13.41
CA THR A 108 -2.25 7.33 12.28
C THR A 108 -1.30 7.40 11.10
N PHE A 109 -1.84 7.30 9.89
CA PHE A 109 -1.06 7.37 8.64
C PHE A 109 -1.60 8.48 7.75
N GLN A 110 -0.80 9.52 7.51
CA GLN A 110 -1.14 10.62 6.63
C GLN A 110 -0.66 10.35 5.20
N VAL A 111 -1.50 10.65 4.21
CA VAL A 111 -1.21 10.41 2.80
C VAL A 111 -0.07 11.32 2.33
N ALA A 112 0.97 10.74 1.73
CA ALA A 112 1.98 11.48 0.99
C ALA A 112 1.57 11.61 -0.48
N THR A 113 1.21 10.50 -1.14
CA THR A 113 0.79 10.51 -2.55
C THR A 113 -0.24 9.42 -2.82
N SER A 114 -1.26 9.77 -3.60
CA SER A 114 -2.25 8.84 -4.17
C SER A 114 -1.90 8.51 -5.62
N PHE A 115 -1.84 7.22 -5.95
CA PHE A 115 -1.71 6.70 -7.31
C PHE A 115 -3.06 6.15 -7.76
N GLU A 116 -3.81 6.96 -8.49
CA GLU A 116 -5.17 6.64 -8.94
C GLU A 116 -5.13 5.91 -10.29
N GLY A 117 -4.95 4.60 -10.18
CA GLY A 117 -4.94 3.67 -11.31
C GLY A 117 -3.54 3.23 -11.70
N ASN A 118 -3.45 2.07 -12.36
CA ASN A 118 -2.18 1.45 -12.80
C ASN A 118 -1.09 1.39 -11.69
N CYS A 119 -1.51 1.18 -10.44
CA CYS A 119 -0.64 0.89 -9.32
C CYS A 119 -1.12 -0.39 -8.62
N PRO A 120 -0.32 -1.47 -8.63
CA PRO A 120 0.93 -1.66 -9.37
C PRO A 120 0.75 -1.54 -10.90
N HIS A 121 1.84 -1.38 -11.65
CA HIS A 121 1.83 -1.30 -13.10
C HIS A 121 1.32 -2.60 -13.74
N ARG A 122 0.19 -2.52 -14.44
CA ARG A 122 -0.57 -3.67 -14.97
C ARG A 122 0.20 -4.57 -15.93
N HIS A 123 1.13 -3.99 -16.69
CA HIS A 123 1.90 -4.69 -17.73
C HIS A 123 3.30 -5.09 -17.29
N SER A 124 3.69 -4.77 -16.05
CA SER A 124 4.99 -5.19 -15.53
C SER A 124 4.89 -6.55 -14.85
N THR A 125 5.86 -7.41 -15.14
CA THR A 125 6.05 -8.73 -14.51
C THR A 125 7.27 -8.78 -13.58
N ASP A 126 8.07 -7.71 -13.57
CA ASP A 126 9.29 -7.58 -12.77
C ASP A 126 9.05 -6.60 -11.61
N SER A 127 10.12 -6.21 -10.91
CA SER A 127 10.06 -5.13 -9.92
C SER A 127 9.60 -3.83 -10.57
N GLN A 128 8.84 -3.03 -9.83
CA GLN A 128 8.18 -1.82 -10.33
C GLN A 128 8.51 -0.64 -9.45
N ASP A 129 9.13 0.39 -10.02
CA ASP A 129 9.55 1.58 -9.30
C ASP A 129 8.51 2.69 -9.42
N PHE A 130 8.28 3.38 -8.31
CA PHE A 130 7.38 4.52 -8.19
C PHE A 130 8.10 5.64 -7.45
N GLU A 131 7.86 6.88 -7.85
CA GLU A 131 8.42 8.06 -7.19
C GLU A 131 7.32 8.84 -6.46
N PHE A 132 7.69 9.43 -5.33
CA PHE A 132 6.85 10.36 -4.58
C PHE A 132 7.71 11.40 -3.87
N THR A 133 7.10 12.49 -3.40
CA THR A 133 7.82 13.50 -2.60
C THR A 133 7.53 13.28 -1.12
N VAL A 134 8.57 13.19 -0.30
CA VAL A 134 8.44 13.15 1.16
C VAL A 134 7.89 14.50 1.63
N PRO A 135 6.82 14.56 2.46
CA PRO A 135 6.31 15.84 2.95
C PRO A 135 7.41 16.67 3.61
N ALA A 136 7.54 17.93 3.20
CA ALA A 136 8.64 18.81 3.62
C ALA A 136 8.64 19.15 5.12
N ASP A 137 7.48 19.09 5.76
CA ASP A 137 7.28 19.40 7.18
C ASP A 137 7.00 18.15 8.03
N ILE A 138 7.27 16.94 7.51
CA ILE A 138 7.16 15.70 8.28
C ILE A 138 8.12 15.75 9.48
N PRO A 139 7.72 15.25 10.67
CA PRO A 139 8.62 15.17 11.82
C PRO A 139 9.92 14.41 11.51
N LEU A 140 11.04 14.95 11.97
CA LEU A 140 12.36 14.33 11.84
C LEU A 140 12.51 13.11 12.76
N GLY A 141 13.38 12.19 12.37
CA GLY A 141 13.63 10.94 13.10
C GLY A 141 12.93 9.73 12.47
N ASN A 142 12.76 8.67 13.25
CA ASN A 142 12.17 7.44 12.72
C ASN A 142 10.66 7.56 12.59
N VAL A 143 10.16 7.29 11.38
CA VAL A 143 8.74 7.22 11.04
C VAL A 143 8.43 5.87 10.39
N VAL A 144 7.15 5.54 10.29
CA VAL A 144 6.69 4.36 9.54
C VAL A 144 6.18 4.81 8.18
N PHE A 145 6.87 4.43 7.11
CA PHE A 145 6.36 4.52 5.75
C PHE A 145 5.36 3.39 5.50
N ALA A 146 4.26 3.67 4.83
CA ALA A 146 3.27 2.69 4.44
C ALA A 146 2.96 2.79 2.94
N TRP A 147 2.88 1.63 2.30
CA TRP A 147 2.25 1.45 0.99
C TRP A 147 0.96 0.67 1.21
N ILE A 148 -0.14 1.17 0.65
CA ILE A 148 -1.40 0.42 0.53
C ILE A 148 -1.77 0.24 -0.92
N TRP A 149 -2.50 -0.83 -1.21
CA TRP A 149 -3.04 -1.10 -2.53
C TRP A 149 -4.44 -1.71 -2.44
N TYR A 150 -5.32 -1.19 -3.29
CA TYR A 150 -6.63 -1.76 -3.59
C TYR A 150 -6.63 -2.29 -5.01
N ASN A 151 -6.71 -3.61 -5.14
CA ASN A 151 -6.94 -4.24 -6.44
C ASN A 151 -8.43 -4.23 -6.81
N ARG A 152 -8.74 -4.61 -8.04
CA ARG A 152 -10.13 -4.65 -8.53
C ARG A 152 -10.91 -5.88 -8.07
N GLU A 153 -10.41 -6.63 -7.09
CA GLU A 153 -11.10 -7.77 -6.48
C GLU A 153 -11.72 -7.42 -5.12
N GLN A 154 -11.56 -6.15 -4.69
CA GLN A 154 -11.89 -5.62 -3.35
C GLN A 154 -11.02 -6.22 -2.28
N GLU A 155 -9.71 -6.11 -2.46
CA GLU A 155 -8.74 -6.61 -1.51
C GLU A 155 -7.77 -5.49 -1.11
N PHE A 156 -7.52 -5.41 0.19
CA PHE A 156 -6.61 -4.44 0.79
C PHE A 156 -5.25 -5.10 1.05
N ASN A 157 -4.19 -4.51 0.50
CA ASN A 157 -2.81 -4.88 0.82
C ASN A 157 -2.14 -3.71 1.52
N MET A 158 -1.30 -3.99 2.52
CA MET A 158 -0.51 -2.94 3.18
C MET A 158 0.85 -3.48 3.61
N ASN A 159 1.92 -2.79 3.25
CA ASN A 159 3.23 -3.04 3.83
C ASN A 159 3.79 -1.77 4.43
N CYS A 160 4.63 -1.94 5.47
CA CYS A 160 5.22 -0.81 6.16
C CYS A 160 6.70 -1.01 6.38
N ALA A 161 7.48 0.07 6.29
CA ALA A 161 8.91 0.08 6.56
C ALA A 161 9.24 1.21 7.55
N VAL A 162 10.27 1.02 8.36
CA VAL A 162 10.78 2.09 9.22
C VAL A 162 11.80 2.89 8.44
N ILE A 163 11.66 4.21 8.44
CA ILE A 163 12.52 5.12 7.70
C ILE A 163 12.98 6.23 8.64
N THR A 164 14.24 6.64 8.53
CA THR A 164 14.73 7.84 9.20
C THR A 164 14.53 9.07 8.31
N ILE A 165 13.78 10.05 8.79
CA ILE A 165 13.65 11.36 8.16
C ILE A 165 14.74 12.30 8.68
N THR A 166 15.50 12.89 7.75
CA THR A 166 16.47 13.96 8.03
C THR A 166 15.97 15.31 7.55
N GLU A 167 16.69 16.37 7.93
CA GLU A 167 16.44 17.71 7.41
C GLU A 167 16.47 17.74 5.88
N GLY A 168 15.57 18.53 5.30
CA GLY A 168 15.54 18.82 3.87
C GLY A 168 16.59 19.84 3.44
N ALA A 169 16.59 20.22 2.17
CA ALA A 169 17.42 21.31 1.68
C ALA A 169 16.94 22.67 2.23
N ASP A 170 17.85 23.65 2.37
CA ASP A 170 17.55 24.99 2.91
C ASP A 170 16.44 25.74 2.13
N ASP A 171 16.25 25.40 0.86
CA ASP A 171 15.27 26.00 -0.05
C ASP A 171 14.00 25.16 -0.23
N THR A 172 13.80 24.14 0.62
CA THR A 172 12.60 23.30 0.58
C THR A 172 11.34 24.17 0.79
N PRO A 173 10.40 24.20 -0.17
CA PRO A 173 9.20 25.01 -0.04
C PRO A 173 8.34 24.56 1.14
N THR A 174 7.70 25.51 1.81
CA THR A 174 6.62 25.18 2.77
C THR A 174 5.47 24.51 2.02
N PRO A 175 5.00 23.33 2.45
CA PRO A 175 3.94 22.63 1.76
C PRO A 175 2.62 23.39 1.89
N SER A 176 1.79 23.36 0.83
CA SER A 176 0.47 23.99 0.85
C SER A 176 -0.49 23.34 1.84
N THR A 177 -0.30 22.04 2.08
CA THR A 177 -1.04 21.26 3.08
C THR A 177 -0.04 20.70 4.09
N PRO A 178 -0.04 21.20 5.34
CA PRO A 178 0.84 20.70 6.39
C PRO A 178 0.68 19.20 6.61
N PHE A 179 1.76 18.49 6.92
CA PHE A 179 1.76 17.03 7.09
C PHE A 179 0.65 16.57 8.06
N ASN A 180 0.52 17.24 9.21
CA ASN A 180 -0.48 16.90 10.24
C ASN A 180 -1.94 17.24 9.86
N GLN A 181 -2.16 17.94 8.75
CA GLN A 181 -3.47 18.25 8.18
C GLN A 181 -3.77 17.45 6.92
N ARG A 182 -2.81 16.67 6.42
CA ARG A 182 -3.05 15.76 5.30
C ARG A 182 -4.07 14.69 5.72
N PRO A 183 -4.95 14.26 4.79
CA PRO A 183 -5.91 13.21 5.10
C PRO A 183 -5.24 11.93 5.58
N PHE A 184 -5.97 11.16 6.38
CA PHE A 184 -5.54 9.80 6.67
C PHE A 184 -5.65 8.93 5.42
N MET A 185 -4.76 7.95 5.30
CA MET A 185 -4.82 6.94 4.25
C MET A 185 -6.15 6.18 4.34
N LEU A 186 -6.71 5.84 3.17
CA LEU A 186 -7.97 5.10 3.10
C LEU A 186 -7.81 3.73 3.77
N LEU A 187 -8.84 3.32 4.51
CA LEU A 187 -9.00 1.96 5.01
C LEU A 187 -10.36 1.43 4.58
N ALA A 188 -10.35 0.42 3.72
CA ALA A 188 -11.51 -0.22 3.13
C ALA A 188 -11.23 -1.73 2.98
N ASP A 189 -12.26 -2.52 2.69
CA ASP A 189 -12.19 -3.96 2.39
C ASP A 189 -11.61 -4.85 3.52
N VAL A 190 -11.52 -4.31 4.74
CA VAL A 190 -11.04 -5.04 5.94
C VAL A 190 -12.19 -5.46 6.87
N GLY A 191 -13.42 -5.53 6.36
CA GLY A 191 -14.61 -5.82 7.17
C GLY A 191 -15.13 -4.62 7.98
N ASN A 192 -14.65 -3.40 7.69
CA ASN A 192 -15.14 -2.17 8.30
C ASN A 192 -16.39 -1.59 7.63
N GLY A 193 -16.91 -2.24 6.58
CA GLY A 193 -18.11 -1.82 5.85
C GLY A 193 -17.88 -0.76 4.78
N CYS A 194 -16.66 -0.21 4.65
CA CYS A 194 -16.26 0.56 3.47
C CYS A 194 -15.73 -0.41 2.41
N LEU A 195 -16.30 -0.35 1.21
CA LEU A 195 -16.00 -1.24 0.11
C LEU A 195 -15.43 -0.46 -1.06
N THR A 196 -14.32 -0.90 -1.63
CA THR A 196 -13.83 -0.31 -2.88
C THR A 196 -14.65 -0.78 -4.08
N PRO A 197 -14.56 -0.13 -5.25
CA PRO A 197 -15.16 -0.64 -6.47
C PRO A 197 -14.60 -2.03 -6.85
N LYS A 198 -15.43 -2.84 -7.50
CA LYS A 198 -15.07 -4.20 -7.92
C LYS A 198 -15.06 -4.32 -9.43
N THR A 199 -14.11 -5.07 -9.96
CA THR A 199 -14.01 -5.64 -11.32
C THR A 199 -13.86 -4.68 -12.50
N THR A 200 -14.50 -3.52 -12.52
CA THR A 200 -14.62 -2.68 -13.74
C THR A 200 -13.98 -1.30 -13.62
N THR A 201 -13.70 -0.87 -12.39
CA THR A 201 -13.16 0.45 -12.07
C THR A 201 -12.00 0.30 -11.09
N GLU A 202 -11.11 1.30 -11.08
CA GLU A 202 -10.05 1.46 -10.09
C GLU A 202 -10.48 2.51 -9.03
N VAL A 203 -9.81 2.54 -7.89
CA VAL A 203 -10.24 3.39 -6.77
C VAL A 203 -9.91 4.86 -7.05
N MET A 204 -10.92 5.71 -7.02
CA MET A 204 -10.76 7.13 -6.76
C MET A 204 -10.67 7.33 -5.26
N TYR A 205 -9.59 7.93 -4.77
CA TYR A 205 -9.48 8.19 -3.34
C TYR A 205 -10.38 9.37 -2.97
N PRO A 206 -11.28 9.24 -1.97
CA PRO A 206 -12.15 10.33 -1.57
C PRO A 206 -11.38 11.51 -0.98
N ASN A 207 -10.25 11.22 -0.34
CA ASN A 207 -9.34 12.20 0.23
C ASN A 207 -7.91 11.87 -0.23
N PRO A 208 -7.51 12.24 -1.46
CA PRO A 208 -6.26 11.77 -2.06
C PRO A 208 -5.01 12.52 -1.53
N GLY A 209 -5.21 13.60 -0.75
CA GLY A 209 -4.13 14.51 -0.37
C GLY A 209 -3.75 15.47 -1.50
N PRO A 210 -2.68 16.26 -1.31
CA PRO A 210 -2.28 17.30 -2.27
C PRO A 210 -1.55 16.74 -3.51
N ASP A 211 -1.00 15.52 -3.42
CA ASP A 211 -0.15 14.93 -4.45
C ASP A 211 -0.86 13.70 -5.05
N VAL A 212 -1.28 13.80 -6.31
CA VAL A 212 -2.01 12.74 -7.02
C VAL A 212 -1.32 12.43 -8.35
N VAL A 213 -1.05 11.14 -8.57
CA VAL A 213 -0.54 10.61 -9.82
C VAL A 213 -1.65 9.82 -10.49
N MET A 214 -2.05 10.24 -11.68
CA MET A 214 -3.04 9.53 -12.47
C MET A 214 -2.41 8.33 -13.18
N GLY A 215 -3.13 7.21 -13.19
CA GLY A 215 -2.76 6.02 -13.96
C GLY A 215 -2.89 6.20 -15.47
N ASP A 216 -2.88 5.09 -16.18
CA ASP A 216 -2.96 5.04 -17.65
C ASP A 216 -4.36 5.31 -18.22
N GLY A 217 -5.38 5.38 -17.37
CA GLY A 217 -6.77 5.60 -17.78
C GLY A 217 -7.42 4.39 -18.46
N GLU A 218 -6.82 3.20 -18.37
CA GLU A 218 -7.39 1.96 -18.90
C GLU A 218 -8.73 1.61 -18.23
N TYR A 219 -8.82 1.86 -16.92
CA TYR A 219 -10.06 1.75 -16.16
C TYR A 219 -10.52 3.11 -15.67
N ALA A 220 -11.84 3.30 -15.64
CA ALA A 220 -12.43 4.47 -14.99
C ALA A 220 -12.21 4.40 -13.47
N LEU A 221 -12.14 5.57 -12.84
CA LEU A 221 -12.00 5.69 -11.39
C LEU A 221 -13.37 5.86 -10.73
N GLU A 222 -13.56 5.23 -9.58
CA GLU A 222 -14.80 5.28 -8.81
C GLU A 222 -14.52 5.35 -7.31
N LEU A 223 -15.34 6.11 -6.59
CA LEU A 223 -15.22 6.27 -5.14
C LEU A 223 -15.65 4.98 -4.39
N PRO A 224 -15.05 4.67 -3.23
CA PRO A 224 -15.48 3.54 -2.41
C PRO A 224 -16.85 3.80 -1.76
N TYR A 225 -17.62 2.76 -1.43
CA TYR A 225 -19.00 2.87 -0.98
C TYR A 225 -19.30 2.03 0.28
N PRO A 226 -20.36 2.37 1.04
CA PRO A 226 -21.07 3.64 1.00
C PRO A 226 -20.22 4.78 1.63
N PRO A 227 -20.40 6.06 1.22
CA PRO A 227 -19.61 7.18 1.71
C PRO A 227 -19.52 7.27 3.24
N SER A 228 -20.65 7.02 3.93
CA SER A 228 -20.75 7.05 5.40
C SER A 228 -19.82 6.08 6.12
N MET A 229 -19.45 4.96 5.48
CA MET A 229 -18.50 4.00 6.05
C MET A 229 -17.05 4.29 5.64
N CYS A 230 -16.86 5.07 4.59
CA CYS A 230 -15.56 5.40 4.00
C CYS A 230 -15.01 6.77 4.44
N GLY A 231 -15.74 7.48 5.31
CA GLY A 231 -15.26 8.70 5.95
C GLY A 231 -15.27 9.94 5.05
N TYR A 232 -16.24 10.03 4.14
CA TYR A 232 -16.44 11.20 3.27
C TYR A 232 -17.92 11.45 2.96
#